data_AF-Q561L3-F1
#
_entry.id   AF-Q561L3-F1
#
_cell.length_a   1.000
_cell.length_b   1.000
_cell.length_c   1.000
_cell.angle_alpha   90.00
_cell.angle_beta   90.00
_cell.angle_gamma   90.00
#
_symmetry.space_group_name_H-M   'P 1'
#
loop_
_entity.id
_entity.type
_entity.pdbx_description
1 polymer ?
#
loop_
_entity_poly.entity_id
_entity_poly.type
_entity_poly.pdbx_seq_one_letter_code
_entity_poly.pdbx_strand_id
1 'polypeptide(L)'
;RCEKFGYGVMVTQVAATASGALALQRSGYVQALVTDLWSALECGRDDVRHIHPKPTPMDPIDRSCQKSFIAIVNLLSSYPPVYELLGKQDLSSKEEYSLREMPTSFADVFDRIVVINSDAKRSSLFNYEQSHMFGLRLLNVLCCNLDTLLLLESQYKVSDILLNAQRENVIESSTGLGNIIIDALSVERNHILIRVNVIGGPNERVLPPRSLIENNDPYPWPMFSSHPLPKCYMSEMCLKNDLKQDSEIYKNLFCKNVDTKPNWLENCRKLFCKTIKTKPDELSGKFCGELLEKYVLYLGQSPSNCCFGHLEYTDVDTQYQTLTAVQQLGVKMVIRYGRHLGILADASSSEQGFIQVLKQCESYLNLQQSGPNSPLRYLQGSYPGHDWFASSVFMIMLGDGKKTSEFLRIFSRLLASAYLWLPRLHMSKHLPDNIAQSGIHPIYYCTAHYIEMLLKSEVPLVFSAFRMSGFTPSQICQHWLSQCFWNYLDWIQICHYIAVCIILGPDYQVYMCIAIFKHLQQEILQHTQTQDLQVFLKEEAINGFQVGSYLEYMESLEQIYRPMVLKEMRNSVIQ
;
A
#
# COMPACT_ATOMS: atom_id res chain seq x y z
N ARG A 1 -8.94 -26.25 20.88
CA ARG A 1 -7.49 -26.56 20.90
C ARG A 1 -6.77 -25.23 20.81
N CYS A 2 -6.14 -24.79 21.90
CA CYS A 2 -5.41 -23.53 21.98
C CYS A 2 -4.38 -23.47 20.85
N GLU A 3 -4.39 -22.41 20.04
CA GLU A 3 -3.15 -21.96 19.41
C GLU A 3 -2.11 -21.85 20.52
N LYS A 4 -1.04 -22.63 20.43
CA LYS A 4 0.11 -22.43 21.30
C LYS A 4 0.62 -21.01 20.98
N PHE A 5 0.41 -20.09 21.91
CA PHE A 5 0.77 -18.68 21.84
C PHE A 5 2.08 -18.45 21.06
N GLY A 6 2.02 -17.64 19.99
CA GLY A 6 3.21 -17.09 19.30
C GLY A 6 3.58 -17.71 17.95
N TYR A 7 3.17 -18.94 17.62
CA TYR A 7 3.53 -19.53 16.32
C TYR A 7 2.88 -18.82 15.12
N GLY A 8 1.63 -18.38 15.25
CA GLY A 8 0.96 -17.58 14.21
C GLY A 8 1.77 -16.32 13.89
N VAL A 9 2.10 -15.55 14.94
CA VAL A 9 2.91 -14.33 14.85
C VAL A 9 4.26 -14.58 14.17
N MET A 10 4.97 -15.65 14.52
CA MET A 10 6.23 -16.00 13.85
C MET A 10 6.04 -16.30 12.36
N VAL A 11 5.03 -17.10 12.01
CA VAL A 11 4.73 -17.41 10.61
C VAL A 11 4.37 -16.14 9.85
N THR A 12 3.62 -15.21 10.45
CA THR A 12 3.29 -13.93 9.83
C THR A 12 4.54 -13.09 9.53
N GLN A 13 5.52 -13.06 10.43
CA GLN A 13 6.78 -12.34 10.21
C GLN A 13 7.64 -12.96 9.11
N VAL A 14 7.70 -14.28 9.03
CA VAL A 14 8.42 -14.97 7.95
C VAL A 14 7.70 -14.71 6.62
N ALA A 15 6.38 -14.88 6.60
CA ALA A 15 5.56 -14.72 5.42
C ALA A 15 5.53 -13.30 4.86
N ALA A 16 5.90 -12.26 5.62
CA ALA A 16 5.93 -10.87 5.13
C ALA A 16 7.11 -10.57 4.18
N THR A 17 8.01 -11.52 3.94
CA THR A 17 9.23 -11.38 3.12
C THR A 17 9.21 -12.33 1.93
N ALA A 18 9.84 -11.96 0.81
CA ALA A 18 9.92 -12.83 -0.37
C ALA A 18 10.68 -14.14 -0.08
N SER A 19 11.81 -14.06 0.62
CA SER A 19 12.60 -15.22 1.04
C SER A 19 11.84 -16.15 1.98
N GLY A 20 11.10 -15.58 2.95
CA GLY A 20 10.25 -16.36 3.83
C GLY A 20 9.05 -16.99 3.12
N ALA A 21 8.41 -16.29 2.18
CA ALA A 21 7.33 -16.84 1.37
C ALA A 21 7.80 -18.04 0.52
N LEU A 22 8.97 -17.94 -0.12
CA LEU A 22 9.57 -19.04 -0.86
C LEU A 22 9.90 -20.23 0.05
N ALA A 23 10.42 -19.97 1.26
CA ALA A 23 10.70 -21.02 2.24
C ALA A 23 9.42 -21.75 2.68
N LEU A 24 8.34 -20.99 2.94
CA LEU A 24 7.02 -21.55 3.27
C LEU A 24 6.46 -22.38 2.11
N GLN A 25 6.61 -21.92 0.86
CA GLN A 25 6.21 -22.69 -0.32
C GLN A 25 6.98 -24.01 -0.42
N ARG A 26 8.31 -23.98 -0.29
CA ARG A 26 9.17 -25.17 -0.36
C ARG A 26 8.94 -26.17 0.78
N SER A 27 8.52 -25.68 1.95
CA SER A 27 8.19 -26.55 3.10
C SER A 27 6.89 -27.34 2.94
N GLY A 28 6.08 -27.05 1.92
CA GLY A 28 4.73 -27.61 1.75
C GLY A 28 3.64 -26.89 2.56
N TYR A 29 3.98 -25.85 3.34
CA TYR A 29 3.01 -25.07 4.12
C TYR A 29 1.95 -24.42 3.23
N VAL A 30 2.34 -23.81 2.11
CA VAL A 30 1.40 -23.19 1.17
C VAL A 30 0.47 -24.23 0.56
N GLN A 31 0.98 -25.40 0.20
CA GLN A 31 0.17 -26.50 -0.34
C GLN A 31 -0.84 -27.03 0.69
N ALA A 32 -0.43 -27.17 1.96
CA ALA A 32 -1.33 -27.54 3.04
C ALA A 32 -2.45 -26.50 3.24
N LEU A 33 -2.12 -25.21 3.23
CA LEU A 33 -3.12 -24.14 3.30
C LEU A 33 -4.12 -24.17 2.13
N VAL A 34 -3.62 -24.41 0.91
CA VAL A 34 -4.47 -24.52 -0.29
C VAL A 34 -5.41 -25.72 -0.18
N THR A 35 -4.90 -26.87 0.30
CA THR A 35 -5.71 -28.09 0.50
C THR A 35 -6.78 -27.89 1.59
N ASP A 36 -6.41 -27.27 2.71
CA ASP A 36 -7.32 -26.95 3.81
C ASP A 36 -8.40 -25.94 3.38
N LEU A 37 -8.03 -24.92 2.58
CA LEU A 37 -8.99 -23.98 2.01
C LEU A 37 -9.94 -24.70 1.05
N TRP A 38 -9.42 -25.43 0.08
CA TRP A 38 -10.23 -26.07 -0.95
C TRP A 38 -11.18 -27.09 -0.33
N SER A 39 -10.70 -27.86 0.65
CA SER A 39 -11.56 -28.76 1.40
C SER A 39 -12.64 -28.01 2.18
N ALA A 40 -12.36 -26.85 2.77
CA ALA A 40 -13.40 -26.08 3.47
C ALA A 40 -14.48 -25.50 2.54
N LEU A 41 -14.09 -25.09 1.32
CA LEU A 41 -14.98 -24.47 0.34
C LEU A 41 -15.75 -25.48 -0.53
N GLU A 42 -15.08 -26.51 -1.03
CA GLU A 42 -15.58 -27.37 -2.11
C GLU A 42 -15.78 -28.83 -1.71
N CYS A 43 -15.17 -29.28 -0.60
CA CYS A 43 -15.37 -30.63 -0.08
C CYS A 43 -16.25 -30.56 1.17
N GLY A 44 -17.47 -31.10 1.12
CA GLY A 44 -18.26 -31.25 2.33
C GLY A 44 -17.44 -31.93 3.43
N ARG A 45 -17.63 -31.54 4.71
CA ARG A 45 -17.10 -32.33 5.84
C ARG A 45 -17.88 -33.64 5.93
N ASP A 46 -17.64 -34.55 5.00
CA ASP A 46 -18.56 -35.62 4.59
C ASP A 46 -18.67 -36.84 5.53
N ASP A 47 -18.27 -36.73 6.80
CA ASP A 47 -18.48 -37.81 7.78
C ASP A 47 -19.53 -37.51 8.85
N VAL A 48 -20.15 -36.32 8.85
CA VAL A 48 -21.26 -36.02 9.77
C VAL A 48 -22.56 -36.01 8.98
N ARG A 49 -23.38 -37.07 9.14
CA ARG A 49 -24.76 -37.09 8.63
C ARG A 49 -25.50 -35.84 9.13
N HIS A 50 -25.65 -34.85 8.25
CA HIS A 50 -26.43 -33.66 8.56
C HIS A 50 -27.92 -33.99 8.41
N ILE A 51 -28.61 -34.15 9.54
CA ILE A 51 -30.06 -34.41 9.61
C ILE A 51 -30.85 -33.13 9.24
N HIS A 52 -30.19 -31.97 9.21
CA HIS A 52 -30.77 -30.67 8.87
C HIS A 52 -29.86 -29.93 7.89
N PRO A 53 -30.42 -29.23 6.88
CA PRO A 53 -29.63 -28.34 6.04
C PRO A 53 -28.96 -27.26 6.91
N LYS A 54 -27.67 -27.00 6.69
CA LYS A 54 -27.00 -25.87 7.34
C LYS A 54 -27.63 -24.58 6.81
N PRO A 55 -27.87 -23.58 7.67
CA PRO A 55 -28.27 -22.26 7.19
C PRO A 55 -27.18 -21.73 6.26
N THR A 56 -27.59 -21.14 5.14
CA THR A 56 -26.68 -20.41 4.25
C THR A 56 -25.99 -19.32 5.07
N PRO A 57 -24.65 -19.24 5.09
CA PRO A 57 -23.95 -18.19 5.82
C PRO A 57 -24.42 -16.82 5.34
N MET A 58 -24.86 -15.97 6.28
CA MET A 58 -25.21 -14.57 5.99
C MET A 58 -23.98 -13.67 5.95
N ASP A 59 -22.85 -14.14 6.50
CA ASP A 59 -21.58 -13.44 6.49
C ASP A 59 -20.86 -13.62 5.15
N PRO A 60 -20.17 -12.58 4.63
CA PRO A 60 -19.45 -12.65 3.37
C PRO A 60 -18.31 -13.68 3.36
N ILE A 61 -17.86 -14.15 4.53
CA ILE A 61 -16.96 -15.30 4.67
C ILE A 61 -17.56 -16.23 5.72
N ASP A 62 -17.85 -17.47 5.33
CA ASP A 62 -18.31 -18.49 6.27
C ASP A 62 -17.29 -18.68 7.41
N ARG A 63 -17.78 -18.79 8.64
CA ARG A 63 -16.99 -19.10 9.84
C ARG A 63 -16.15 -20.37 9.67
N SER A 64 -16.60 -21.31 8.84
CA SER A 64 -15.84 -22.51 8.48
C SER A 64 -14.52 -22.20 7.75
N CYS A 65 -14.50 -21.14 6.95
CA CYS A 65 -13.39 -20.71 6.09
C CYS A 65 -12.60 -19.54 6.67
N GLN A 66 -13.09 -18.86 7.73
CA GLN A 66 -12.46 -17.70 8.36
C GLN A 66 -10.99 -17.95 8.75
N LYS A 67 -10.67 -19.14 9.28
CA LYS A 67 -9.29 -19.49 9.65
C LYS A 67 -8.38 -19.56 8.42
N SER A 68 -8.83 -20.22 7.36
CA SER A 68 -8.10 -20.32 6.10
C SER A 68 -7.94 -18.96 5.43
N PHE A 69 -8.98 -18.12 5.50
CA PHE A 69 -8.93 -16.73 5.03
C PHE A 69 -7.84 -15.92 5.73
N ILE A 70 -7.85 -15.87 7.07
CA ILE A 70 -6.84 -15.16 7.86
C ILE A 70 -5.43 -15.71 7.58
N ALA A 71 -5.27 -17.03 7.45
CA ALA A 71 -3.97 -17.62 7.14
C ALA A 71 -3.43 -17.18 5.77
N ILE A 72 -4.28 -17.08 4.75
CA ILE A 72 -3.91 -16.62 3.41
C ILE A 72 -3.64 -15.12 3.41
N VAL A 73 -4.46 -14.32 4.08
CA VAL A 73 -4.23 -12.87 4.24
C VAL A 73 -2.89 -12.60 4.95
N ASN A 74 -2.54 -13.42 5.95
CA ASN A 74 -1.23 -13.36 6.60
C ASN A 74 -0.08 -13.74 5.66
N LEU A 75 -0.26 -14.78 4.85
CA LEU A 75 0.73 -15.22 3.86
C LEU A 75 1.00 -14.13 2.81
N LEU A 76 -0.05 -13.43 2.39
CA LEU A 76 -0.04 -12.42 1.33
C LEU A 76 -0.15 -11.00 1.88
N SER A 77 0.39 -10.79 3.06
CA SER A 77 0.22 -9.56 3.83
C SER A 77 0.95 -8.35 3.20
N SER A 78 1.96 -8.58 2.37
CA SER A 78 2.79 -7.57 1.72
C SER A 78 3.08 -7.92 0.26
N TYR A 79 3.59 -6.96 -0.52
CA TYR A 79 3.88 -7.14 -1.94
C TYR A 79 4.94 -8.22 -2.25
N PRO A 80 6.09 -8.30 -1.56
CA PRO A 80 7.14 -9.26 -1.93
C PRO A 80 6.70 -10.74 -1.92
N PRO A 81 5.95 -11.23 -0.91
CA PRO A 81 5.34 -12.56 -0.91
C PRO A 81 4.38 -12.80 -2.07
N VAL A 82 3.52 -11.82 -2.37
CA VAL A 82 2.56 -11.91 -3.48
C VAL A 82 3.31 -12.04 -4.80
N TYR A 83 4.33 -11.21 -5.03
CA TYR A 83 5.15 -11.28 -6.23
C TYR A 83 5.93 -12.59 -6.33
N GLU A 84 6.41 -13.14 -5.22
CA GLU A 84 7.11 -14.44 -5.25
C GLU A 84 6.16 -15.59 -5.62
N LEU A 85 4.91 -15.55 -5.13
CA LEU A 85 3.92 -16.61 -5.32
C LEU A 85 3.12 -16.49 -6.64
N LEU A 86 2.85 -15.28 -7.14
CA LEU A 86 2.04 -15.01 -8.35
C LEU A 86 2.81 -14.28 -9.47
N GLY A 87 3.89 -13.57 -9.15
CA GLY A 87 4.60 -12.73 -10.10
C GLY A 87 5.16 -13.53 -11.28
N LYS A 88 4.91 -13.03 -12.49
CA LYS A 88 5.34 -13.66 -13.76
C LYS A 88 4.83 -15.09 -13.96
N GLN A 89 3.75 -15.49 -13.29
CA GLN A 89 3.09 -16.78 -13.52
C GLN A 89 1.83 -16.60 -14.35
N ASP A 90 1.69 -17.45 -15.37
CA ASP A 90 0.44 -17.59 -16.11
C ASP A 90 -0.54 -18.43 -15.30
N LEU A 91 -1.83 -18.09 -15.39
CA LEU A 91 -2.88 -18.87 -14.75
C LEU A 91 -3.20 -20.09 -15.61
N SER A 92 -3.28 -21.27 -14.97
CA SER A 92 -3.51 -22.56 -15.63
C SER A 92 -4.98 -22.79 -16.01
N SER A 93 -5.58 -21.85 -16.75
CA SER A 93 -6.96 -21.98 -17.22
C SER A 93 -7.09 -23.19 -18.17
N LYS A 94 -8.06 -24.06 -17.90
CA LYS A 94 -8.38 -25.24 -18.72
C LYS A 94 -9.75 -25.13 -19.36
N GLU A 95 -9.93 -25.81 -20.50
CA GLU A 95 -11.22 -25.94 -21.18
C GLU A 95 -12.20 -26.82 -20.39
N GLU A 96 -11.69 -27.82 -19.65
CA GLU A 96 -12.48 -28.69 -18.79
C GLU A 96 -11.70 -28.99 -17.49
N TYR A 97 -12.44 -29.15 -16.38
CA TYR A 97 -11.91 -29.51 -15.07
C TYR A 97 -12.53 -30.81 -14.59
N SER A 98 -11.72 -31.71 -14.02
CA SER A 98 -12.28 -32.92 -13.41
C SER A 98 -12.85 -32.62 -12.02
N LEU A 99 -13.91 -33.31 -11.62
CA LEU A 99 -14.57 -33.13 -10.31
C LEU A 99 -13.67 -33.44 -9.10
N ARG A 100 -12.54 -34.15 -9.32
CA ARG A 100 -11.57 -34.50 -8.26
C ARG A 100 -10.32 -33.64 -8.29
N GLU A 101 -10.25 -32.71 -9.23
CA GLU A 101 -9.09 -31.85 -9.38
C GLU A 101 -9.05 -30.80 -8.28
N MET A 102 -7.98 -30.81 -7.50
CA MET A 102 -7.72 -29.83 -6.45
C MET A 102 -6.59 -28.88 -6.89
N PRO A 103 -6.68 -27.59 -6.56
CA PRO A 103 -5.56 -26.67 -6.75
C PRO A 103 -4.36 -27.13 -5.92
N THR A 104 -3.17 -26.96 -6.47
CA THR A 104 -1.90 -27.33 -5.84
C THR A 104 -1.10 -26.11 -5.42
N SER A 105 -1.36 -24.97 -6.03
CA SER A 105 -0.68 -23.71 -5.80
C SER A 105 -1.67 -22.59 -5.46
N PHE A 106 -1.16 -21.49 -4.93
CA PHE A 106 -1.99 -20.29 -4.72
C PHE A 106 -2.45 -19.67 -6.06
N ALA A 107 -1.66 -19.78 -7.12
CA ALA A 107 -2.06 -19.34 -8.46
C ALA A 107 -3.27 -20.13 -8.98
N ASP A 108 -3.31 -21.45 -8.73
CA ASP A 108 -4.44 -22.30 -9.10
C ASP A 108 -5.72 -21.91 -8.34
N VAL A 109 -5.59 -21.59 -7.04
CA VAL A 109 -6.72 -21.09 -6.25
C VAL A 109 -7.20 -19.76 -6.83
N PHE A 110 -6.28 -18.82 -7.04
CA PHE A 110 -6.59 -17.50 -7.59
C PHE A 110 -7.29 -17.60 -8.95
N ASP A 111 -6.82 -18.47 -9.84
CA ASP A 111 -7.44 -18.75 -11.14
C ASP A 111 -8.87 -19.27 -11.03
N ARG A 112 -9.11 -20.21 -10.10
CA ARG A 112 -10.39 -20.91 -9.99
C ARG A 112 -11.47 -20.14 -9.24
N ILE A 113 -11.12 -19.32 -8.24
CA ILE A 113 -12.12 -18.65 -7.40
C ILE A 113 -12.17 -17.13 -7.56
N VAL A 114 -11.08 -16.50 -8.05
CA VAL A 114 -11.01 -15.05 -8.29
C VAL A 114 -11.22 -14.75 -9.77
N VAL A 115 -10.40 -15.36 -10.65
CA VAL A 115 -10.41 -15.10 -12.10
C VAL A 115 -11.38 -16.05 -12.82
N ILE A 116 -12.67 -15.94 -12.49
CA ILE A 116 -13.72 -16.75 -13.11
C ILE A 116 -14.16 -16.12 -14.43
N ASN A 117 -13.46 -16.48 -15.51
CA ASN A 117 -13.65 -15.94 -16.87
C ASN A 117 -14.20 -16.96 -17.89
N SER A 118 -14.57 -18.16 -17.45
CA SER A 118 -15.13 -19.19 -18.33
C SER A 118 -16.21 -20.02 -17.62
N ASP A 119 -17.14 -20.55 -18.40
CA ASP A 119 -18.19 -21.44 -17.89
C ASP A 119 -17.64 -22.76 -17.37
N ALA A 120 -16.50 -23.21 -17.90
CA ALA A 120 -15.78 -24.38 -17.39
C ALA A 120 -15.34 -24.18 -15.93
N LYS A 121 -14.84 -22.99 -15.57
CA LYS A 121 -14.48 -22.66 -14.19
C LYS A 121 -15.71 -22.57 -13.29
N ARG A 122 -16.76 -21.88 -13.75
CA ARG A 122 -18.04 -21.79 -13.02
C ARG A 122 -18.61 -23.18 -12.71
N SER A 123 -18.64 -24.05 -13.72
CA SER A 123 -19.16 -25.41 -13.61
C SER A 123 -18.25 -26.35 -12.80
N SER A 124 -16.99 -25.96 -12.58
CA SER A 124 -16.03 -26.74 -11.78
C SER A 124 -16.19 -26.57 -10.27
N LEU A 125 -16.96 -25.58 -9.82
CA LEU A 125 -17.18 -25.26 -8.41
C LEU A 125 -18.53 -25.82 -7.97
N PHE A 126 -18.53 -26.65 -6.93
CA PHE A 126 -19.75 -27.16 -6.31
C PHE A 126 -20.50 -26.06 -5.57
N ASN A 127 -19.76 -25.18 -4.88
CA ASN A 127 -20.30 -24.06 -4.12
C ASN A 127 -19.93 -22.71 -4.76
N TYR A 128 -20.31 -22.51 -6.02
CA TYR A 128 -19.94 -21.35 -6.82
C TYR A 128 -20.06 -20.01 -6.07
N GLU A 129 -21.23 -19.71 -5.50
CA GLU A 129 -21.47 -18.42 -4.83
C GLU A 129 -20.54 -18.21 -3.63
N GLN A 130 -20.36 -19.23 -2.79
CA GLN A 130 -19.52 -19.13 -1.59
C GLN A 130 -18.04 -19.01 -1.96
N SER A 131 -17.57 -19.83 -2.89
CA SER A 131 -16.18 -19.84 -3.33
C SER A 131 -15.81 -18.58 -4.09
N HIS A 132 -16.70 -18.10 -4.95
CA HIS A 132 -16.48 -16.83 -5.64
C HIS A 132 -16.55 -15.65 -4.68
N MET A 133 -17.49 -15.63 -3.72
CA MET A 133 -17.53 -14.60 -2.67
C MET A 133 -16.22 -14.58 -1.88
N PHE A 134 -15.73 -15.75 -1.44
CA PHE A 134 -14.42 -15.85 -0.78
C PHE A 134 -13.31 -15.26 -1.65
N GLY A 135 -13.29 -15.61 -2.94
CA GLY A 135 -12.33 -15.10 -3.91
C GLY A 135 -12.37 -13.58 -4.03
N LEU A 136 -13.56 -12.99 -4.14
CA LEU A 136 -13.74 -11.54 -4.19
C LEU A 136 -13.29 -10.85 -2.90
N ARG A 137 -13.65 -11.38 -1.73
CA ARG A 137 -13.19 -10.84 -0.44
C ARG A 137 -11.66 -10.89 -0.31
N LEU A 138 -11.03 -11.97 -0.75
CA LEU A 138 -9.58 -12.09 -0.76
C LEU A 138 -8.95 -11.07 -1.73
N LEU A 139 -9.49 -10.98 -2.95
CA LEU A 139 -9.04 -10.01 -3.94
C LEU A 139 -9.12 -8.58 -3.40
N ASN A 140 -10.22 -8.22 -2.73
CA ASN A 140 -10.37 -6.90 -2.14
C ASN A 140 -9.23 -6.57 -1.15
N VAL A 141 -8.88 -7.50 -0.27
CA VAL A 141 -7.76 -7.34 0.69
C VAL A 141 -6.42 -7.20 -0.05
N LEU A 142 -6.18 -8.01 -1.08
CA LEU A 142 -4.95 -7.93 -1.89
C LEU A 142 -4.83 -6.59 -2.60
N CYS A 143 -5.92 -6.09 -3.19
CA CYS A 143 -6.00 -4.80 -3.88
C CYS A 143 -5.82 -3.58 -2.97
N CYS A 144 -5.80 -3.75 -1.65
CA CYS A 144 -5.48 -2.66 -0.73
C CYS A 144 -3.99 -2.26 -0.80
N ASN A 145 -3.11 -3.20 -1.16
CA ASN A 145 -1.71 -2.89 -1.44
C ASN A 145 -1.59 -2.45 -2.90
N LEU A 146 -1.13 -1.23 -3.14
CA LEU A 146 -1.16 -0.67 -4.49
C LEU A 146 -0.21 -1.40 -5.46
N ASP A 147 0.96 -1.86 -5.03
CA ASP A 147 1.84 -2.65 -5.89
C ASP A 147 1.21 -3.99 -6.28
N THR A 148 0.54 -4.64 -5.33
CA THR A 148 -0.21 -5.88 -5.57
C THR A 148 -1.36 -5.64 -6.55
N LEU A 149 -2.09 -4.54 -6.37
CA LEU A 149 -3.14 -4.13 -7.30
C LEU A 149 -2.60 -3.96 -8.73
N LEU A 150 -1.52 -3.20 -8.90
CA LEU A 150 -0.91 -2.97 -10.21
C LEU A 150 -0.37 -4.25 -10.83
N LEU A 151 0.20 -5.16 -10.02
CA LEU A 151 0.65 -6.47 -10.47
C LEU A 151 -0.51 -7.29 -11.04
N LEU A 152 -1.56 -7.47 -10.25
CA LEU A 152 -2.74 -8.24 -10.64
C LEU A 152 -3.41 -7.66 -11.88
N GLU A 153 -3.52 -6.33 -11.95
CA GLU A 153 -4.08 -5.65 -13.11
C GLU A 153 -3.20 -5.83 -14.36
N SER A 154 -1.87 -5.71 -14.21
CA SER A 154 -0.93 -5.86 -15.34
C SER A 154 -0.89 -7.27 -15.91
N GLN A 155 -0.94 -8.30 -15.05
CA GLN A 155 -0.81 -9.69 -15.45
C GLN A 155 -2.14 -10.31 -15.86
N TYR A 156 -3.22 -10.02 -15.11
CA TYR A 156 -4.47 -10.76 -15.22
C TYR A 156 -5.65 -9.90 -15.67
N LYS A 157 -5.49 -8.56 -15.76
CA LYS A 157 -6.58 -7.63 -16.14
C LYS A 157 -7.84 -7.85 -15.30
N VAL A 158 -7.64 -7.89 -13.98
CA VAL A 158 -8.71 -8.23 -13.03
C VAL A 158 -9.88 -7.26 -13.15
N SER A 159 -9.63 -5.97 -13.41
CA SER A 159 -10.70 -5.00 -13.62
C SER A 159 -11.60 -5.36 -14.82
N ASP A 160 -11.02 -5.76 -15.95
CA ASP A 160 -11.77 -6.16 -17.15
C ASP A 160 -12.62 -7.40 -16.88
N ILE A 161 -12.07 -8.40 -16.16
CA ILE A 161 -12.80 -9.62 -15.80
C ILE A 161 -14.02 -9.29 -14.93
N LEU A 162 -13.83 -8.44 -13.91
CA LEU A 162 -14.91 -8.03 -13.01
C LEU A 162 -15.96 -7.19 -13.74
N LEU A 163 -15.55 -6.28 -14.63
CA LEU A 163 -16.46 -5.49 -15.47
C LEU A 163 -17.28 -6.38 -16.42
N ASN A 164 -16.66 -7.39 -17.03
CA ASN A 164 -17.35 -8.36 -17.88
C ASN A 164 -18.41 -9.12 -17.08
N ALA A 165 -18.03 -9.66 -15.93
CA ALA A 165 -18.95 -10.36 -15.05
C ALA A 165 -20.11 -9.43 -14.61
N GLN A 166 -19.83 -8.15 -14.35
CA GLN A 166 -20.86 -7.18 -13.97
C GLN A 166 -21.85 -6.91 -15.12
N ARG A 167 -21.35 -6.85 -16.36
CA ARG A 167 -22.17 -6.67 -17.57
C ARG A 167 -23.03 -7.88 -17.90
N GLU A 168 -22.54 -9.08 -17.59
CA GLU A 168 -23.30 -10.33 -17.76
C GLU A 168 -24.39 -10.50 -16.69
N ASN A 169 -24.24 -9.87 -15.52
CA ASN A 169 -25.19 -10.00 -14.40
C ASN A 169 -26.42 -9.08 -14.55
N VAL A 170 -27.17 -9.23 -15.64
CA VAL A 170 -28.35 -8.40 -15.97
C VAL A 170 -29.62 -9.23 -16.08
N ILE A 171 -30.77 -8.63 -15.73
CA ILE A 171 -32.08 -9.24 -15.94
C ILE A 171 -32.37 -9.31 -17.45
N GLU A 172 -32.72 -10.48 -17.96
CA GLU A 172 -33.14 -10.64 -19.36
C GLU A 172 -34.37 -9.75 -19.65
N SER A 173 -34.20 -8.76 -20.52
CA SER A 173 -35.29 -7.88 -20.96
C SER A 173 -35.41 -7.92 -22.48
N SER A 174 -36.65 -7.90 -22.98
CA SER A 174 -36.97 -7.90 -24.42
C SER A 174 -36.47 -6.66 -25.17
N THR A 175 -35.98 -5.63 -24.46
CA THR A 175 -35.51 -4.35 -24.99
C THR A 175 -33.97 -4.16 -24.92
N GLY A 176 -33.20 -5.19 -24.54
CA GLY A 176 -31.74 -5.23 -24.67
C GLY A 176 -30.93 -4.48 -23.60
N LEU A 177 -31.54 -3.64 -22.77
CA LEU A 177 -30.90 -2.99 -21.61
C LEU A 177 -31.54 -3.52 -20.32
N GLY A 178 -31.05 -4.68 -19.87
CA GLY A 178 -31.42 -5.23 -18.56
C GLY A 178 -30.80 -4.41 -17.42
N ASN A 179 -31.54 -4.25 -16.32
CA ASN A 179 -30.97 -3.73 -15.08
C ASN A 179 -30.02 -4.79 -14.46
N ILE A 180 -28.92 -4.34 -13.86
CA ILE A 180 -27.98 -5.22 -13.16
C ILE A 180 -28.70 -5.87 -11.97
N ILE A 181 -28.53 -7.19 -11.82
CA ILE A 181 -29.04 -7.94 -10.68
C ILE A 181 -28.25 -7.53 -9.43
N ILE A 182 -28.96 -7.06 -8.41
CA ILE A 182 -28.38 -6.66 -7.12
C ILE A 182 -28.39 -7.88 -6.20
N ASP A 183 -27.25 -8.55 -6.15
CA ASP A 183 -26.94 -9.65 -5.24
C ASP A 183 -25.61 -9.39 -4.49
N ALA A 184 -25.27 -10.25 -3.54
CA ALA A 184 -24.05 -10.09 -2.74
C ALA A 184 -22.77 -10.07 -3.60
N LEU A 185 -22.69 -10.90 -4.65
CA LEU A 185 -21.52 -10.94 -5.55
C LEU A 185 -21.40 -9.65 -6.36
N SER A 186 -22.51 -9.10 -6.86
CA SER A 186 -22.58 -7.85 -7.61
C SER A 186 -22.15 -6.66 -6.75
N VAL A 187 -22.54 -6.64 -5.48
CA VAL A 187 -22.18 -5.59 -4.51
C VAL A 187 -20.70 -5.66 -4.17
N GLU A 188 -20.17 -6.86 -3.90
CA GLU A 188 -18.74 -7.03 -3.62
C GLU A 188 -17.87 -6.70 -4.86
N ARG A 189 -18.29 -7.15 -6.05
CA ARG A 189 -17.64 -6.78 -7.31
C ARG A 189 -17.64 -5.27 -7.54
N ASN A 190 -18.77 -4.60 -7.32
CA ASN A 190 -18.87 -3.15 -7.43
C ASN A 190 -17.91 -2.47 -6.45
N HIS A 191 -17.88 -2.89 -5.18
CA HIS A 191 -16.95 -2.37 -4.19
C HIS A 191 -15.48 -2.47 -4.63
N ILE A 192 -15.06 -3.63 -5.14
CA ILE A 192 -13.69 -3.85 -5.64
C ILE A 192 -13.44 -2.96 -6.86
N LEU A 193 -14.34 -2.93 -7.83
CA LEU A 193 -14.19 -2.12 -9.04
C LEU A 193 -14.02 -0.63 -8.73
N ILE A 194 -14.75 -0.10 -7.75
CA ILE A 194 -14.56 1.28 -7.27
C ILE A 194 -13.18 1.43 -6.60
N ARG A 195 -12.80 0.50 -5.71
CA ARG A 195 -11.50 0.53 -5.01
C ARG A 195 -10.30 0.52 -5.96
N VAL A 196 -10.37 -0.26 -7.04
CA VAL A 196 -9.31 -0.35 -8.06
C VAL A 196 -9.21 0.93 -8.89
N ASN A 197 -10.32 1.65 -9.10
CA ASN A 197 -10.36 2.78 -10.03
C ASN A 197 -10.19 4.16 -9.40
N VAL A 198 -10.49 4.30 -8.11
CA VAL A 198 -10.33 5.56 -7.36
C VAL A 198 -9.33 5.33 -6.24
N ILE A 199 -8.40 6.26 -6.07
CA ILE A 199 -7.49 6.31 -4.92
C ILE A 199 -7.70 7.62 -4.19
N GLY A 200 -7.41 7.62 -2.89
CA GLY A 200 -7.57 8.80 -2.04
C GLY A 200 -7.80 8.44 -0.58
N GLY A 201 -7.54 9.42 0.29
CA GLY A 201 -7.83 9.33 1.71
C GLY A 201 -9.33 9.35 2.05
N PRO A 202 -9.66 9.35 3.35
CA PRO A 202 -11.04 9.24 3.83
C PRO A 202 -11.97 10.35 3.33
N ASN A 203 -11.45 11.56 3.09
CA ASN A 203 -12.27 12.68 2.60
C ASN A 203 -12.24 12.81 1.06
N GLU A 204 -11.37 12.06 0.37
CA GLU A 204 -11.10 12.20 -1.06
C GLU A 204 -11.80 11.15 -1.91
N ARG A 205 -12.03 9.97 -1.34
CA ARG A 205 -12.70 8.82 -1.97
C ARG A 205 -13.82 8.30 -1.09
N VAL A 206 -14.93 7.92 -1.72
CA VAL A 206 -16.02 7.21 -1.05
C VAL A 206 -16.12 5.80 -1.63
N LEU A 207 -15.99 4.79 -0.77
CA LEU A 207 -16.24 3.41 -1.14
C LEU A 207 -17.70 3.05 -0.82
N PRO A 208 -18.41 2.34 -1.72
CA PRO A 208 -19.76 1.93 -1.43
C PRO A 208 -19.79 0.88 -0.31
N PRO A 209 -20.89 0.82 0.47
CA PRO A 209 -21.10 -0.23 1.45
C PRO A 209 -21.21 -1.59 0.76
N ARG A 210 -21.00 -2.65 1.56
CA ARG A 210 -21.11 -4.05 1.11
C ARG A 210 -22.40 -4.74 1.53
N SER A 211 -23.13 -4.12 2.45
CA SER A 211 -24.39 -4.64 2.97
C SER A 211 -25.57 -4.07 2.20
N LEU A 212 -26.58 -4.91 1.98
CA LEU A 212 -27.87 -4.49 1.45
C LEU A 212 -28.71 -3.87 2.56
N ILE A 213 -29.54 -2.89 2.20
CA ILE A 213 -30.44 -2.21 3.11
C ILE A 213 -31.85 -2.77 2.92
N GLU A 214 -32.60 -2.96 4.01
CA GLU A 214 -34.01 -3.38 3.98
C GLU A 214 -34.93 -2.20 3.61
N ASN A 215 -34.80 -1.69 2.38
CA ASN A 215 -35.59 -0.59 1.83
C ASN A 215 -36.08 -0.91 0.41
N ASN A 216 -36.96 -0.06 -0.14
CA ASN A 216 -37.45 -0.20 -1.53
C ASN A 216 -36.33 -0.17 -2.58
N ASP A 217 -35.24 0.55 -2.28
CA ASP A 217 -33.99 0.48 -3.03
C ASP A 217 -32.93 -0.18 -2.12
N PRO A 218 -32.63 -1.48 -2.32
CA PRO A 218 -31.74 -2.21 -1.43
C PRO A 218 -30.28 -1.77 -1.55
N TYR A 219 -29.93 -1.02 -2.61
CA TYR A 219 -28.56 -0.55 -2.84
C TYR A 219 -28.55 0.80 -3.59
N PRO A 220 -28.63 1.93 -2.88
CA PRO A 220 -28.75 3.27 -3.47
C PRO A 220 -27.40 3.82 -3.99
N TRP A 221 -26.56 2.96 -4.54
CA TRP A 221 -25.24 3.28 -5.06
C TRP A 221 -25.12 2.87 -6.53
N PRO A 222 -24.67 3.76 -7.43
CA PRO A 222 -24.58 3.43 -8.85
C PRO A 222 -23.63 2.27 -9.14
N MET A 223 -24.15 1.21 -9.76
CA MET A 223 -23.36 0.04 -10.16
C MET A 223 -22.44 0.37 -11.33
N PHE A 224 -21.15 0.07 -11.19
CA PHE A 224 -20.15 0.37 -12.20
C PHE A 224 -19.90 -0.84 -13.11
N SER A 225 -20.32 -0.74 -14.38
CA SER A 225 -20.17 -1.80 -15.39
C SER A 225 -19.42 -1.38 -16.65
N SER A 226 -19.15 -0.08 -16.82
CA SER A 226 -18.38 0.48 -17.94
C SER A 226 -17.86 1.87 -17.60
N HIS A 227 -16.69 2.24 -18.13
CA HIS A 227 -16.15 3.59 -18.01
C HIS A 227 -17.03 4.65 -18.71
N PRO A 228 -17.09 5.90 -18.20
CA PRO A 228 -16.35 6.45 -17.06
C PRO A 228 -16.97 6.07 -15.70
N LEU A 229 -16.16 6.14 -14.65
CA LEU A 229 -16.59 5.88 -13.28
C LEU A 229 -17.67 6.88 -12.82
N PRO A 230 -18.70 6.46 -12.07
CA PRO A 230 -19.66 7.37 -11.46
C PRO A 230 -19.00 8.39 -10.52
N LYS A 231 -19.38 9.66 -10.65
CA LYS A 231 -18.75 10.76 -9.90
C LYS A 231 -19.01 10.72 -8.40
N CYS A 232 -20.08 10.07 -7.93
CA CYS A 232 -20.43 9.98 -6.51
C CYS A 232 -19.36 9.29 -5.63
N TYR A 233 -18.48 8.50 -6.24
CA TYR A 233 -17.37 7.83 -5.55
C TYR A 233 -16.12 8.72 -5.40
N MET A 234 -16.12 9.87 -6.04
CA MET A 234 -15.07 10.88 -5.99
C MET A 234 -15.61 12.08 -5.21
N SER A 235 -14.92 12.44 -4.13
CA SER A 235 -15.29 13.65 -3.37
C SER A 235 -14.91 14.89 -4.17
N GLU A 236 -15.80 15.88 -4.30
CA GLU A 236 -15.49 17.17 -4.93
C GLU A 236 -14.62 18.02 -3.99
N MET A 237 -13.38 17.60 -3.76
CA MET A 237 -12.39 18.40 -3.05
C MET A 237 -11.45 19.06 -4.06
N CYS A 238 -11.60 20.37 -4.20
CA CYS A 238 -10.58 21.20 -4.83
C CYS A 238 -9.64 21.68 -3.73
N LEU A 239 -8.38 21.20 -3.73
CA LEU A 239 -7.33 21.86 -2.97
C LEU A 239 -7.26 23.29 -3.53
N LYS A 240 -7.70 24.27 -2.74
CA LYS A 240 -7.60 25.67 -3.15
C LYS A 240 -6.11 25.99 -3.25
N ASN A 241 -5.61 26.13 -4.48
CA ASN A 241 -4.27 26.62 -4.80
C ASN A 241 -4.09 28.12 -4.44
N ASP A 242 -4.94 28.68 -3.58
CA ASP A 242 -4.93 30.08 -3.18
C ASP A 242 -3.76 30.34 -2.24
N LEU A 243 -2.60 30.55 -2.83
CA LEU A 243 -1.49 31.22 -2.17
C LEU A 243 -1.89 32.64 -1.84
N LYS A 244 -2.20 32.89 -0.57
CA LYS A 244 -1.83 34.19 -0.01
C LYS A 244 -0.30 34.17 0.15
N GLN A 245 0.40 34.69 -0.85
CA GLN A 245 1.82 35.11 -0.77
C GLN A 245 2.09 36.10 0.39
N ASP A 246 1.05 36.46 1.16
CA ASP A 246 1.08 37.23 2.39
C ASP A 246 1.33 36.43 3.68
N SER A 247 1.47 35.11 3.62
CA SER A 247 1.90 34.34 4.79
C SER A 247 3.27 34.85 5.28
N GLU A 248 3.32 35.38 6.51
CA GLU A 248 4.55 35.86 7.16
C GLU A 248 5.65 34.79 7.16
N ILE A 249 5.26 33.51 7.13
CA ILE A 249 6.13 32.33 7.06
C ILE A 249 6.91 32.33 5.74
N TYR A 250 6.24 32.59 4.62
CA TYR A 250 6.86 32.67 3.30
C TYR A 250 7.87 33.83 3.25
N LYS A 251 7.50 35.01 3.77
CA LYS A 251 8.39 36.18 3.82
C LYS A 251 9.61 35.95 4.73
N ASN A 252 9.46 35.21 5.83
CA ASN A 252 10.55 34.91 6.76
C ASN A 252 11.52 33.83 6.27
N LEU A 253 11.03 32.82 5.54
CA LEU A 253 11.85 31.70 5.03
C LEU A 253 12.41 31.94 3.63
N PHE A 254 11.70 32.65 2.75
CA PHE A 254 12.03 32.72 1.32
C PHE A 254 12.49 34.10 0.84
N CYS A 255 12.13 35.20 1.51
CA CYS A 255 12.44 36.56 1.03
C CYS A 255 13.72 37.20 1.60
N LYS A 256 14.35 36.64 2.63
CA LYS A 256 15.61 37.18 3.19
C LYS A 256 16.75 36.23 2.87
N ASN A 257 17.68 36.61 1.98
CA ASN A 257 18.88 35.88 1.55
C ASN A 257 19.36 34.87 2.61
N VAL A 258 19.04 33.60 2.35
CA VAL A 258 19.05 32.49 3.32
C VAL A 258 20.44 31.88 3.49
N ASP A 259 21.31 32.06 2.50
CA ASP A 259 22.55 31.29 2.35
C ASP A 259 23.65 31.64 3.37
N THR A 260 23.38 32.52 4.34
CA THR A 260 24.41 33.07 5.25
C THR A 260 24.07 33.01 6.75
N LYS A 261 22.93 32.46 7.17
CA LYS A 261 22.60 32.39 8.60
C LYS A 261 23.02 31.06 9.24
N PRO A 262 23.87 31.06 10.30
CA PRO A 262 24.40 29.83 10.92
C PRO A 262 23.37 28.95 11.66
N ASN A 263 22.07 29.30 11.67
CA ASN A 263 20.99 28.57 12.38
C ASN A 263 19.73 28.38 11.51
N TRP A 264 19.86 28.42 10.18
CA TRP A 264 18.68 28.35 9.30
C TRP A 264 17.88 27.05 9.49
N LEU A 265 18.54 25.89 9.54
CA LEU A 265 17.87 24.59 9.72
C LEU A 265 17.02 24.53 10.99
N GLU A 266 17.58 24.99 12.12
CA GLU A 266 16.89 24.99 13.41
C GLU A 266 15.69 25.95 13.42
N ASN A 267 15.83 27.12 12.79
CA ASN A 267 14.73 28.06 12.63
C ASN A 267 13.64 27.51 11.71
N CYS A 268 14.01 26.80 10.64
CA CYS A 268 13.06 26.13 9.74
C CYS A 268 12.27 25.06 10.47
N ARG A 269 12.94 24.20 11.24
CA ARG A 269 12.28 23.17 12.05
C ARG A 269 11.27 23.77 13.02
N LYS A 270 11.66 24.80 13.78
CA LYS A 270 10.77 25.49 14.73
C LYS A 270 9.56 26.11 14.04
N LEU A 271 9.77 26.77 12.90
CA LEU A 271 8.70 27.40 12.14
C LEU A 271 7.76 26.37 11.50
N PHE A 272 8.32 25.27 10.99
CA PHE A 272 7.55 24.13 10.49
C PHE A 272 6.67 23.52 11.59
N CYS A 273 7.25 23.17 12.75
CA CYS A 273 6.51 22.62 13.89
C CYS A 273 5.42 23.58 14.40
N LYS A 274 5.66 24.90 14.38
CA LYS A 274 4.63 25.88 14.72
C LYS A 274 3.50 25.88 13.69
N THR A 275 3.85 25.90 12.41
CA THR A 275 2.87 26.04 11.33
C THR A 275 1.96 24.82 11.24
N ILE A 276 2.52 23.60 11.32
CA ILE A 276 1.73 22.36 11.24
C ILE A 276 0.73 22.22 12.41
N LYS A 277 1.03 22.80 13.57
CA LYS A 277 0.12 22.86 14.73
C LYS A 277 -0.98 23.91 14.55
N THR A 278 -0.66 25.10 14.04
CA THR A 278 -1.61 26.22 13.98
C THR A 278 -2.44 26.28 12.70
N LYS A 279 -1.85 25.90 11.57
CA LYS A 279 -2.39 26.09 10.21
C LYS A 279 -1.90 24.97 9.28
N PRO A 280 -2.36 23.72 9.48
CA PRO A 280 -1.94 22.57 8.67
C PRO A 280 -2.24 22.76 7.17
N ASP A 281 -3.33 23.41 6.80
CA ASP A 281 -3.73 23.55 5.40
C ASP A 281 -2.77 24.43 4.57
N GLU A 282 -2.07 25.39 5.21
CA GLU A 282 -1.06 26.25 4.56
C GLU A 282 0.21 25.47 4.16
N LEU A 283 0.45 24.29 4.76
CA LEU A 283 1.58 23.41 4.44
C LEU A 283 1.29 22.43 3.30
N SER A 284 0.27 22.70 2.49
CA SER A 284 -0.08 21.89 1.32
C SER A 284 0.32 22.59 0.00
N GLY A 285 0.40 21.81 -1.08
CA GLY A 285 0.65 22.33 -2.43
C GLY A 285 2.04 22.98 -2.60
N LYS A 286 2.07 24.13 -3.29
CA LYS A 286 3.32 24.80 -3.71
C LYS A 286 4.27 25.12 -2.57
N PHE A 287 3.74 25.55 -1.41
CA PHE A 287 4.56 25.92 -0.26
C PHE A 287 5.36 24.72 0.27
N CYS A 288 4.72 23.55 0.34
CA CYS A 288 5.38 22.31 0.78
C CYS A 288 6.52 21.93 -0.16
N GLY A 289 6.27 21.95 -1.47
CA GLY A 289 7.28 21.65 -2.48
C GLY A 289 8.49 22.56 -2.38
N GLU A 290 8.29 23.88 -2.32
CA GLU A 290 9.40 24.84 -2.23
C GLU A 290 10.17 24.74 -0.90
N LEU A 291 9.48 24.46 0.21
CA LEU A 291 10.12 24.24 1.50
C LEU A 291 11.02 23.00 1.47
N LEU A 292 10.51 21.88 0.96
CA LEU A 292 11.28 20.63 0.88
C LEU A 292 12.43 20.75 -0.12
N GLU A 293 12.21 21.38 -1.27
CA GLU A 293 13.25 21.67 -2.27
C GLU A 293 14.42 22.40 -1.61
N LYS A 294 14.17 23.54 -0.95
CA LYS A 294 15.22 24.33 -0.29
C LYS A 294 15.88 23.58 0.88
N TYR A 295 15.10 22.86 1.68
CA TYR A 295 15.63 22.14 2.83
C TYR A 295 16.58 21.01 2.41
N VAL A 296 16.20 20.23 1.40
CA VAL A 296 17.04 19.15 0.85
C VAL A 296 18.27 19.71 0.15
N LEU A 297 18.15 20.80 -0.61
CA LEU A 297 19.29 21.52 -1.19
C LEU A 297 20.30 21.94 -0.13
N TYR A 298 19.85 22.58 0.95
CA TYR A 298 20.73 23.02 2.05
C TYR A 298 21.42 21.85 2.75
N LEU A 299 20.71 20.74 2.99
CA LEU A 299 21.32 19.54 3.57
C LEU A 299 22.37 18.92 2.63
N GLY A 300 22.11 18.91 1.32
CA GLY A 300 23.01 18.34 0.31
C GLY A 300 24.30 19.13 0.09
N GLN A 301 24.33 20.42 0.43
CA GLN A 301 25.54 21.26 0.37
C GLN A 301 26.57 20.91 1.45
N SER A 302 26.12 20.40 2.60
CA SER A 302 27.00 20.04 3.72
C SER A 302 27.36 18.55 3.69
N PRO A 303 28.64 18.17 3.54
CA PRO A 303 29.04 16.76 3.48
C PRO A 303 28.69 15.98 4.75
N SER A 304 28.73 16.63 5.92
CA SER A 304 28.41 16.03 7.23
C SER A 304 26.96 15.55 7.36
N ASN A 305 26.04 16.11 6.58
CA ASN A 305 24.62 15.73 6.58
C ASN A 305 24.32 14.61 5.57
N CYS A 306 25.22 14.37 4.62
CA CYS A 306 25.08 13.32 3.62
C CYS A 306 25.57 11.99 4.20
N CYS A 307 24.70 10.99 4.20
CA CYS A 307 25.03 9.64 4.65
C CYS A 307 25.53 8.74 3.50
N PHE A 308 25.24 9.12 2.26
CA PHE A 308 25.65 8.38 1.06
C PHE A 308 26.54 9.23 0.16
N GLY A 309 27.51 8.57 -0.49
CA GLY A 309 28.47 9.22 -1.38
C GLY A 309 27.80 9.86 -2.61
N HIS A 310 28.49 10.85 -3.19
CA HIS A 310 28.07 11.42 -4.46
C HIS A 310 28.43 10.46 -5.60
N LEU A 311 27.45 10.13 -6.45
CA LEU A 311 27.67 9.39 -7.67
C LEU A 311 27.51 10.36 -8.84
N GLU A 312 28.55 10.45 -9.66
CA GLU A 312 28.51 11.21 -10.92
C GLU A 312 27.53 10.50 -11.87
N TYR A 313 26.36 11.10 -12.03
CA TYR A 313 25.37 10.67 -13.01
C TYR A 313 25.52 11.56 -14.24
N THR A 314 26.01 10.98 -15.33
CA THR A 314 25.83 11.56 -16.66
C THR A 314 24.44 11.20 -17.14
N ASP A 315 23.65 12.18 -17.60
CA ASP A 315 22.36 11.93 -18.27
C ASP A 315 22.59 10.95 -19.43
N VAL A 316 22.32 9.67 -19.19
CA VAL A 316 22.29 8.66 -20.24
C VAL A 316 21.03 8.93 -21.06
N ASP A 317 21.10 8.77 -22.38
CA ASP A 317 19.92 8.89 -23.25
C ASP A 317 18.85 7.86 -22.84
N THR A 318 17.93 8.28 -21.97
CA THR A 318 16.79 7.49 -21.47
C THR A 318 15.71 7.27 -22.53
N GLN A 319 15.95 7.71 -23.78
CA GLN A 319 15.01 7.60 -24.89
C GLN A 319 14.63 6.15 -25.20
N TYR A 320 15.55 5.19 -24.97
CA TYR A 320 15.36 3.77 -25.30
C TYR A 320 14.85 2.90 -24.15
N GLN A 321 14.83 3.38 -22.91
CA GLN A 321 14.29 2.63 -21.77
C GLN A 321 12.76 2.65 -21.80
N THR A 322 12.13 1.50 -21.63
CA THR A 322 10.68 1.35 -21.55
C THR A 322 10.27 0.98 -20.14
N LEU A 323 9.26 1.66 -19.60
CA LEU A 323 8.71 1.35 -18.29
C LEU A 323 7.98 0.00 -18.32
N THR A 324 8.03 -0.73 -17.22
CA THR A 324 7.28 -1.99 -17.06
C THR A 324 5.77 -1.73 -17.11
N ALA A 325 4.97 -2.76 -17.41
CA ALA A 325 3.51 -2.65 -17.43
C ALA A 325 2.94 -2.16 -16.08
N VAL A 326 3.52 -2.63 -14.96
CA VAL A 326 3.19 -2.19 -13.60
C VAL A 326 3.43 -0.69 -13.43
N GLN A 327 4.61 -0.19 -13.81
CA GLN A 327 4.95 1.23 -13.73
C GLN A 327 4.04 2.08 -14.63
N GLN A 328 3.71 1.62 -15.84
CA GLN A 328 2.80 2.34 -16.74
C GLN A 328 1.38 2.49 -16.14
N LEU A 329 0.86 1.44 -15.50
CA LEU A 329 -0.40 1.53 -14.77
C LEU A 329 -0.30 2.47 -13.56
N GLY A 330 0.83 2.42 -12.83
CA GLY A 330 1.12 3.32 -11.72
C GLY A 330 1.13 4.79 -12.16
N VAL A 331 1.78 5.11 -13.28
CA VAL A 331 1.77 6.44 -13.91
C VAL A 331 0.32 6.90 -14.17
N LYS A 332 -0.50 6.07 -14.83
CA LYS A 332 -1.90 6.41 -15.11
C LYS A 332 -2.70 6.67 -13.83
N MET A 333 -2.44 5.90 -12.77
CA MET A 333 -3.08 6.06 -11.47
C MET A 333 -2.69 7.39 -10.80
N VAL A 334 -1.39 7.73 -10.79
CA VAL A 334 -0.87 8.99 -10.24
C VAL A 334 -1.43 10.20 -10.99
N ILE A 335 -1.43 10.17 -12.32
CA ILE A 335 -1.97 11.27 -13.13
C ILE A 335 -3.46 11.45 -12.90
N ARG A 336 -4.23 10.35 -12.80
CA ARG A 336 -5.67 10.40 -12.49
C ARG A 336 -5.92 11.05 -11.12
N TYR A 337 -5.17 10.65 -10.10
CA TYR A 337 -5.31 11.17 -8.75
C TYR A 337 -4.86 12.63 -8.62
N GLY A 338 -3.72 12.99 -9.21
CA GLY A 338 -3.26 14.38 -9.23
C GLY A 338 -4.22 15.32 -9.97
N ARG A 339 -4.95 14.84 -10.98
CA ARG A 339 -6.02 15.59 -11.63
C ARG A 339 -7.26 15.70 -10.75
N HIS A 340 -7.65 14.62 -10.08
CA HIS A 340 -8.77 14.60 -9.14
C HIS A 340 -8.58 15.67 -8.04
N LEU A 341 -7.37 15.76 -7.48
CA LEU A 341 -7.03 16.76 -6.48
C LEU A 341 -6.84 18.19 -7.02
N GLY A 342 -6.84 18.39 -8.34
CA GLY A 342 -6.56 19.69 -8.96
C GLY A 342 -5.11 20.15 -8.87
N ILE A 343 -4.17 19.23 -8.63
CA ILE A 343 -2.72 19.52 -8.52
C ILE A 343 -2.07 19.54 -9.91
N LEU A 344 -2.46 18.61 -10.78
CA LEU A 344 -1.91 18.47 -12.13
C LEU A 344 -2.87 19.09 -13.14
N ALA A 345 -2.43 20.13 -13.85
CA ALA A 345 -3.26 20.85 -14.82
C ALA A 345 -3.42 20.07 -16.14
N ASP A 346 -2.30 19.69 -16.77
CA ASP A 346 -2.28 19.06 -18.09
C ASP A 346 -1.89 17.58 -18.00
N ALA A 347 -2.81 16.68 -18.39
CA ALA A 347 -2.62 15.23 -18.24
C ALA A 347 -1.47 14.68 -19.08
N SER A 348 -1.40 15.05 -20.36
CA SER A 348 -0.44 14.49 -21.31
C SER A 348 0.99 14.95 -21.04
N SER A 349 1.18 16.24 -20.75
CA SER A 349 2.50 16.80 -20.43
C SER A 349 3.01 16.30 -19.08
N SER A 350 2.13 16.23 -18.06
CA SER A 350 2.47 15.69 -16.75
C SER A 350 2.80 14.20 -16.83
N GLU A 351 2.07 13.43 -17.64
CA GLU A 351 2.35 12.01 -17.87
C GLU A 351 3.73 11.79 -18.50
N GLN A 352 4.05 12.52 -19.57
CA GLN A 352 5.37 12.44 -20.21
C GLN A 352 6.50 12.89 -19.27
N GLY A 353 6.29 13.99 -18.54
CA GLY A 353 7.24 14.48 -17.55
C GLY A 353 7.49 13.46 -16.45
N PHE A 354 6.45 12.82 -15.93
CA PHE A 354 6.59 11.79 -14.90
C PHE A 354 7.26 10.52 -15.41
N ILE A 355 6.93 10.08 -16.62
CA ILE A 355 7.61 8.94 -17.28
C ILE A 355 9.11 9.21 -17.38
N GLN A 356 9.50 10.44 -17.75
CA GLN A 356 10.92 10.82 -17.83
C GLN A 356 11.59 10.77 -16.45
N VAL A 357 10.93 11.27 -15.40
CA VAL A 357 11.43 11.20 -14.01
C VAL A 357 11.68 9.74 -13.60
N LEU A 358 10.72 8.84 -13.86
CA LEU A 358 10.87 7.42 -13.48
C LEU A 358 12.03 6.74 -14.22
N LYS A 359 12.20 7.01 -15.52
CA LYS A 359 13.35 6.49 -16.29
C LYS A 359 14.68 7.01 -15.75
N GLN A 360 14.76 8.30 -15.42
CA GLN A 360 15.95 8.89 -14.81
C GLN A 360 16.24 8.27 -13.43
N CYS A 361 15.20 8.03 -12.62
CA CYS A 361 15.34 7.36 -11.33
C CYS A 361 15.86 5.94 -11.50
N GLU A 362 15.26 5.13 -12.39
CA GLU A 362 15.71 3.76 -12.64
C GLU A 362 17.16 3.72 -13.11
N SER A 363 17.54 4.53 -14.09
CA SER A 363 18.91 4.67 -14.58
C SER A 363 19.88 5.02 -13.44
N TYR A 364 19.53 6.00 -12.62
CA TYR A 364 20.34 6.45 -11.49
C TYR A 364 20.46 5.38 -10.38
N LEU A 365 19.36 4.73 -10.02
CA LEU A 365 19.32 3.71 -8.98
C LEU A 365 20.06 2.44 -9.40
N ASN A 366 20.02 2.06 -10.69
CA ASN A 366 20.78 0.93 -11.22
C ASN A 366 22.30 1.08 -10.98
N LEU A 367 22.84 2.30 -10.93
CA LEU A 367 24.25 2.53 -10.57
C LEU A 367 24.55 2.14 -9.11
N GLN A 368 23.56 2.30 -8.23
CA GLN A 368 23.62 1.97 -6.80
C GLN A 368 23.31 0.50 -6.52
N GLN A 369 22.84 -0.26 -7.51
CA GLN A 369 22.45 -1.65 -7.35
C GLN A 369 23.59 -2.61 -7.68
N SER A 370 23.67 -3.70 -6.93
CA SER A 370 24.41 -4.89 -7.30
C SER A 370 23.44 -5.86 -7.99
N GLY A 371 23.93 -6.69 -8.91
CA GLY A 371 23.14 -7.78 -9.49
C GLY A 371 23.48 -9.10 -8.79
N PRO A 372 23.02 -9.36 -7.56
CA PRO A 372 23.34 -10.61 -6.90
C PRO A 372 22.55 -11.75 -7.53
N ASN A 373 23.21 -12.90 -7.62
CA ASN A 373 22.60 -14.16 -8.03
C ASN A 373 21.72 -14.69 -6.89
N SER A 374 20.50 -14.15 -6.75
CA SER A 374 19.51 -14.67 -5.80
C SER A 374 18.50 -15.59 -6.51
N PRO A 375 18.06 -16.69 -5.87
CA PRO A 375 17.01 -17.55 -6.43
C PRO A 375 15.61 -16.92 -6.36
N LEU A 376 15.46 -15.76 -5.70
CA LEU A 376 14.17 -15.09 -5.48
C LEU A 376 13.69 -14.38 -6.74
N ARG A 377 12.44 -14.64 -7.17
CA ARG A 377 11.83 -13.92 -8.30
C ARG A 377 11.75 -12.42 -8.02
N TYR A 378 11.46 -12.05 -6.78
CA TYR A 378 11.38 -10.66 -6.34
C TYR A 378 12.67 -9.85 -6.59
N LEU A 379 13.82 -10.53 -6.68
CA LEU A 379 15.12 -9.89 -6.91
C LEU A 379 15.65 -10.08 -8.34
N GLN A 380 14.83 -10.64 -9.23
CA GLN A 380 15.19 -10.84 -10.64
C GLN A 380 14.89 -9.58 -11.45
N GLY A 381 15.92 -8.75 -11.65
CA GLY A 381 15.86 -7.55 -12.48
C GLY A 381 15.77 -6.27 -11.67
N SER A 382 15.10 -5.24 -12.23
CA SER A 382 14.81 -3.99 -11.53
C SER A 382 13.68 -4.16 -10.52
N TYR A 383 13.47 -3.12 -9.70
CA TYR A 383 12.44 -3.12 -8.66
C TYR A 383 11.07 -3.50 -9.25
N PRO A 384 10.40 -4.55 -8.73
CA PRO A 384 9.19 -5.07 -9.36
C PRO A 384 7.93 -4.24 -9.10
N GLY A 385 7.96 -3.29 -8.15
CA GLY A 385 6.81 -2.45 -7.81
C GLY A 385 6.83 -1.08 -8.51
N HIS A 386 5.88 -0.23 -8.16
CA HIS A 386 5.85 1.16 -8.59
C HIS A 386 6.54 2.08 -7.57
N ASP A 387 7.13 3.19 -8.03
CA ASP A 387 7.81 4.13 -7.15
C ASP A 387 6.83 5.16 -6.54
N TRP A 388 6.17 4.77 -5.44
CA TRP A 388 5.22 5.61 -4.73
C TRP A 388 5.84 6.86 -4.10
N PHE A 389 7.13 6.80 -3.73
CA PHE A 389 7.82 7.95 -3.18
C PHE A 389 8.11 8.99 -4.26
N ALA A 390 8.68 8.59 -5.40
CA ALA A 390 8.89 9.48 -6.55
C ALA A 390 7.55 10.06 -7.06
N SER A 391 6.49 9.25 -7.06
CA SER A 391 5.12 9.70 -7.38
C SER A 391 4.63 10.81 -6.44
N SER A 392 4.85 10.63 -5.14
CA SER A 392 4.46 11.60 -4.11
C SER A 392 5.26 12.90 -4.25
N VAL A 393 6.57 12.81 -4.47
CA VAL A 393 7.43 13.99 -4.70
C VAL A 393 7.01 14.72 -5.96
N PHE A 394 6.72 14.01 -7.07
CA PHE A 394 6.26 14.62 -8.31
C PHE A 394 4.98 15.44 -8.12
N MET A 395 4.02 14.92 -7.35
CA MET A 395 2.80 15.65 -7.01
C MET A 395 3.06 16.83 -6.05
N ILE A 396 3.95 16.68 -5.07
CA ILE A 396 4.38 17.78 -4.18
C ILE A 396 5.05 18.91 -4.99
N MET A 397 5.79 18.57 -6.04
CA MET A 397 6.42 19.52 -6.98
C MET A 397 5.46 19.99 -8.09
N LEU A 398 4.15 19.77 -7.94
CA LEU A 398 3.11 20.22 -8.87
C LEU A 398 3.29 19.73 -10.31
N GLY A 399 3.90 18.56 -10.49
CA GLY A 399 4.15 17.98 -11.80
C GLY A 399 5.40 18.49 -12.53
N ASP A 400 6.26 19.28 -11.87
CA ASP A 400 7.54 19.71 -12.46
C ASP A 400 8.56 18.57 -12.42
N GLY A 401 8.73 17.89 -13.57
CA GLY A 401 9.67 16.77 -13.70
C GLY A 401 11.12 17.15 -13.43
N LYS A 402 11.58 18.34 -13.84
CA LYS A 402 12.98 18.76 -13.65
C LYS A 402 13.29 18.98 -12.18
N LYS A 403 12.41 19.69 -11.48
CA LYS A 403 12.53 19.90 -10.03
C LYS A 403 12.47 18.59 -9.27
N THR A 404 11.58 17.69 -9.69
CA THR A 404 11.42 16.36 -9.08
C THR A 404 12.71 15.54 -9.20
N SER A 405 13.29 15.45 -10.40
CA SER A 405 14.53 14.70 -10.61
C SER A 405 15.71 15.28 -9.83
N GLU A 406 15.86 16.61 -9.81
CA GLU A 406 16.93 17.26 -9.04
C GLU A 406 16.76 17.05 -7.53
N PHE A 407 15.53 17.19 -7.04
CA PHE A 407 15.20 16.90 -5.64
C PHE A 407 15.59 15.46 -5.27
N LEU A 408 15.15 14.47 -6.06
CA LEU A 408 15.41 13.06 -5.81
C LEU A 408 16.91 12.74 -5.84
N ARG A 409 17.66 13.34 -6.77
CA ARG A 409 19.12 13.18 -6.88
C ARG A 409 19.86 13.70 -5.65
N ILE A 410 19.44 14.82 -5.08
CA ILE A 410 20.05 15.35 -3.85
C ILE A 410 19.56 14.55 -2.64
N PHE A 411 18.27 14.23 -2.61
CA PHE A 411 17.63 13.49 -1.52
C PHE A 411 18.25 12.11 -1.32
N SER A 412 18.66 11.42 -2.39
CA SER A 412 19.33 10.11 -2.33
C SER A 412 20.59 10.09 -1.44
N ARG A 413 21.21 11.25 -1.19
CA ARG A 413 22.40 11.39 -0.34
C ARG A 413 22.08 11.43 1.14
N LEU A 414 20.82 11.69 1.50
CA LEU A 414 20.36 11.85 2.88
C LEU A 414 19.95 10.50 3.47
N LEU A 415 20.05 10.36 4.80
CA LEU A 415 19.61 9.15 5.51
C LEU A 415 18.11 8.87 5.29
N ALA A 416 17.27 9.90 5.22
CA ALA A 416 15.84 9.75 5.03
C ALA A 416 15.47 8.98 3.75
N SER A 417 16.31 9.06 2.71
CA SER A 417 16.08 8.32 1.47
C SER A 417 16.13 6.80 1.65
N ALA A 418 16.89 6.29 2.62
CA ALA A 418 16.93 4.86 2.93
C ALA A 418 15.59 4.31 3.45
N TYR A 419 14.75 5.17 4.02
CA TYR A 419 13.53 4.76 4.73
C TYR A 419 12.25 5.21 4.05
N LEU A 420 12.29 6.32 3.30
CA LEU A 420 11.13 6.80 2.55
C LEU A 420 11.08 6.28 1.11
N TRP A 421 12.24 6.00 0.50
CA TRP A 421 12.34 5.69 -0.92
C TRP A 421 12.69 4.21 -1.14
N LEU A 422 11.70 3.32 -1.05
CA LEU A 422 11.89 1.86 -1.07
C LEU A 422 12.72 1.33 -2.27
N PRO A 423 12.45 1.74 -3.53
CA PRO A 423 13.22 1.28 -4.69
C PRO A 423 14.72 1.56 -4.58
N ARG A 424 15.12 2.58 -3.82
CA ARG A 424 16.53 2.98 -3.70
C ARG A 424 17.39 1.89 -3.06
N LEU A 425 16.87 1.22 -2.04
CA LEU A 425 17.61 0.18 -1.33
C LEU A 425 17.32 -1.23 -1.82
N HIS A 426 16.44 -1.37 -2.81
CA HIS A 426 16.30 -2.62 -3.53
C HIS A 426 17.64 -2.97 -4.19
N MET A 427 18.25 -4.09 -3.80
CA MET A 427 19.53 -4.58 -4.34
C MET A 427 20.70 -3.61 -4.20
N SER A 428 20.65 -2.69 -3.24
CA SER A 428 21.67 -1.64 -3.13
C SER A 428 23.01 -2.17 -2.60
N LYS A 429 24.10 -1.67 -3.19
CA LYS A 429 25.49 -1.85 -2.70
C LYS A 429 25.72 -1.28 -1.30
N HIS A 430 24.82 -0.41 -0.82
CA HIS A 430 24.90 0.17 0.52
C HIS A 430 24.47 -0.81 1.62
N LEU A 431 23.73 -1.87 1.27
CA LEU A 431 23.32 -2.89 2.23
C LEU A 431 24.37 -4.00 2.34
N PRO A 432 24.52 -4.64 3.51
CA PRO A 432 25.29 -5.88 3.64
C PRO A 432 24.79 -6.96 2.67
N ASP A 433 25.72 -7.72 2.07
CA ASP A 433 25.41 -8.71 1.02
C ASP A 433 24.31 -9.70 1.44
N ASN A 434 24.34 -10.18 2.68
CA ASN A 434 23.33 -11.10 3.21
C ASN A 434 21.91 -10.48 3.21
N ILE A 435 21.81 -9.19 3.55
CA ILE A 435 20.53 -8.46 3.58
C ILE A 435 20.08 -8.17 2.15
N ALA A 436 20.98 -7.71 1.28
CA ALA A 436 20.67 -7.47 -0.12
C ALA A 436 20.16 -8.74 -0.84
N GLN A 437 20.79 -9.89 -0.61
CA GLN A 437 20.37 -11.18 -1.17
C GLN A 437 19.02 -11.68 -0.64
N SER A 438 18.66 -11.30 0.60
CA SER A 438 17.39 -11.68 1.23
C SER A 438 16.19 -10.88 0.70
N GLY A 439 16.45 -9.71 0.11
CA GLY A 439 15.42 -8.78 -0.39
C GLY A 439 14.66 -8.04 0.72
N ILE A 440 15.10 -8.12 1.97
CA ILE A 440 14.43 -7.51 3.11
C ILE A 440 14.86 -6.04 3.24
N HIS A 441 13.89 -5.14 3.14
CA HIS A 441 14.12 -3.69 3.22
C HIS A 441 14.33 -3.22 4.69
N PRO A 442 15.13 -2.15 4.96
CA PRO A 442 15.32 -1.61 6.31
C PRO A 442 14.05 -1.19 7.04
N ILE A 443 13.01 -0.80 6.30
CA ILE A 443 11.69 -0.54 6.89
C ILE A 443 11.19 -1.76 7.67
N TYR A 444 11.44 -2.97 7.20
CA TYR A 444 10.98 -4.18 7.88
C TYR A 444 11.86 -4.53 9.08
N TYR A 445 13.17 -4.71 8.89
CA TYR A 445 14.04 -5.19 9.97
C TYR A 445 14.46 -4.11 10.98
N CYS A 446 14.33 -2.82 10.65
CA CYS A 446 14.69 -1.71 11.52
C CYS A 446 13.45 -0.90 11.96
N THR A 447 12.74 -0.24 11.03
CA THR A 447 11.59 0.62 11.41
C THR A 447 10.50 -0.21 12.09
N ALA A 448 10.10 -1.35 11.51
CA ALA A 448 9.03 -2.17 12.07
C ALA A 448 9.41 -2.81 13.42
N HIS A 449 10.68 -3.20 13.59
CA HIS A 449 11.21 -3.63 14.89
C HIS A 449 11.01 -2.57 15.99
N TYR A 450 11.37 -1.32 15.69
CA TYR A 450 11.20 -0.22 16.64
C TYR A 450 9.73 0.14 16.88
N ILE A 451 8.88 0.02 15.86
CA ILE A 451 7.43 0.17 16.04
C ILE A 451 6.91 -0.88 17.03
N GLU A 452 7.26 -2.16 16.87
CA GLU A 452 6.82 -3.19 17.81
C GLU A 452 7.34 -2.95 19.24
N MET A 453 8.59 -2.50 19.37
CA MET A 453 9.19 -2.17 20.67
C MET A 453 8.47 -1.01 21.36
N LEU A 454 8.27 0.11 20.66
CA LEU A 454 7.61 1.29 21.21
C LEU A 454 6.12 1.06 21.44
N LEU A 455 5.45 0.27 20.59
CA LEU A 455 4.04 -0.04 20.77
C LEU A 455 3.82 -0.82 22.06
N LYS A 456 4.74 -1.71 22.40
CA LYS A 456 4.70 -2.47 23.66
C LYS A 456 4.83 -1.58 24.89
N SER A 457 5.64 -0.50 24.84
CA SER A 457 5.83 0.42 25.97
C SER A 457 4.75 1.50 26.05
N GLU A 458 4.44 2.15 24.92
CA GLU A 458 3.61 3.36 24.87
C GLU A 458 2.11 3.06 24.70
N VAL A 459 1.75 1.98 24.01
CA VAL A 459 0.35 1.63 23.72
C VAL A 459 0.11 0.12 23.94
N PRO A 460 0.29 -0.39 25.18
CA PRO A 460 0.34 -1.83 25.47
C PRO A 460 -0.98 -2.57 25.18
N LEU A 461 -2.12 -1.88 25.26
CA LEU A 461 -3.43 -2.44 24.91
C LEU A 461 -3.51 -2.80 23.43
N VAL A 462 -3.02 -1.91 22.57
CA VAL A 462 -2.95 -2.15 21.12
C VAL A 462 -1.96 -3.28 20.83
N PHE A 463 -0.78 -3.27 21.46
CA PHE A 463 0.18 -4.38 21.30
C PHE A 463 -0.43 -5.75 21.68
N SER A 464 -1.23 -5.78 22.75
CA SER A 464 -1.92 -6.99 23.19
C SER A 464 -3.00 -7.43 22.21
N ALA A 465 -3.75 -6.48 21.62
CA ALA A 465 -4.75 -6.74 20.59
C ALA A 465 -4.15 -7.44 19.35
N PHE A 466 -3.00 -6.98 18.86
CA PHE A 466 -2.27 -7.66 17.78
C PHE A 466 -1.87 -9.09 18.15
N ARG A 467 -1.32 -9.28 19.36
CA ARG A 467 -0.96 -10.63 19.83
C ARG A 467 -2.14 -11.58 19.91
N MET A 468 -3.29 -11.10 20.38
CA MET A 468 -4.53 -11.89 20.46
C MET A 468 -5.10 -12.20 19.09
N SER A 469 -4.90 -11.31 18.11
CA SER A 469 -5.35 -11.49 16.73
C SER A 469 -4.39 -12.34 15.87
N GLY A 470 -3.21 -12.70 16.38
CA GLY A 470 -2.31 -13.66 15.76
C GLY A 470 -1.40 -13.12 14.65
N PHE A 471 -1.27 -11.80 14.49
CA PHE A 471 -0.41 -11.15 13.48
C PHE A 471 0.35 -9.95 14.06
N THR A 472 1.36 -9.44 13.35
CA THR A 472 2.22 -8.35 13.86
C THR A 472 1.79 -6.96 13.39
N PRO A 473 1.99 -5.93 14.24
CA PRO A 473 1.88 -4.53 13.81
C PRO A 473 2.80 -4.21 12.62
N SER A 474 3.97 -4.86 12.57
CA SER A 474 4.95 -4.69 11.48
C SER A 474 4.37 -4.92 10.10
N GLN A 475 3.48 -5.90 9.92
CA GLN A 475 2.84 -6.16 8.62
C GLN A 475 1.97 -5.00 8.17
N ILE A 476 1.24 -4.39 9.10
CA ILE A 476 0.36 -3.24 8.82
C ILE A 476 1.19 -1.99 8.54
N CYS A 477 2.21 -1.72 9.35
CA CYS A 477 3.08 -0.58 9.12
C CYS A 477 3.87 -0.72 7.82
N GLN A 478 4.40 -1.91 7.50
CA GLN A 478 5.06 -2.14 6.21
C GLN A 478 4.11 -1.84 5.05
N HIS A 479 2.85 -2.27 5.16
CA HIS A 479 1.82 -2.01 4.16
C HIS A 479 1.54 -0.52 3.98
N TRP A 480 1.35 0.23 5.06
CA TRP A 480 1.14 1.68 4.98
C TRP A 480 2.36 2.43 4.44
N LEU A 481 3.55 2.07 4.92
CA LEU A 481 4.81 2.75 4.59
C LEU A 481 5.24 2.49 3.14
N SER A 482 5.01 1.28 2.60
CA SER A 482 5.44 0.93 1.23
C SER A 482 4.76 1.77 0.15
N GLN A 483 3.57 2.29 0.43
CA GLN A 483 2.81 3.14 -0.48
C GLN A 483 2.64 4.58 0.04
N CYS A 484 3.53 5.04 0.93
CA CYS A 484 3.50 6.39 1.50
C CYS A 484 2.13 6.81 2.07
N PHE A 485 1.37 5.88 2.66
CA PHE A 485 0.00 6.07 3.17
C PHE A 485 -1.07 6.42 2.13
N TRP A 486 -0.81 6.24 0.83
CA TRP A 486 -1.85 6.36 -0.19
C TRP A 486 -3.01 5.40 0.12
N ASN A 487 -4.25 5.87 -0.08
CA ASN A 487 -5.53 5.25 0.35
C ASN A 487 -5.86 5.27 1.85
N TYR A 488 -4.92 5.65 2.71
CA TYR A 488 -5.14 5.64 4.17
C TYR A 488 -5.24 7.02 4.78
N LEU A 489 -4.51 7.98 4.22
CA LEU A 489 -4.49 9.37 4.66
C LEU A 489 -4.88 10.28 3.50
N ASP A 490 -5.50 11.42 3.82
CA ASP A 490 -5.71 12.48 2.83
C ASP A 490 -4.36 13.03 2.37
N TRP A 491 -4.31 13.56 1.15
CA TRP A 491 -3.12 14.08 0.49
C TRP A 491 -2.34 15.09 1.33
N ILE A 492 -3.06 15.96 2.07
CA ILE A 492 -2.46 16.93 2.98
C ILE A 492 -1.65 16.21 4.08
N GLN A 493 -2.18 15.13 4.64
CA GLN A 493 -1.49 14.36 5.68
C GLN A 493 -0.35 13.52 5.11
N ILE A 494 -0.44 13.06 3.86
CA ILE A 494 0.68 12.42 3.15
C ILE A 494 1.84 13.43 2.96
N CYS A 495 1.53 14.66 2.52
CA CYS A 495 2.50 15.75 2.43
C CYS A 495 3.18 16.01 3.79
N HIS A 496 2.39 16.08 4.86
CA HIS A 496 2.91 16.27 6.22
C HIS A 496 3.79 15.11 6.68
N TYR A 497 3.41 13.87 6.41
CA TYR A 497 4.22 12.70 6.74
C TYR A 497 5.61 12.77 6.09
N ILE A 498 5.66 13.03 4.78
CA ILE A 498 6.92 13.17 4.04
C ILE A 498 7.73 14.34 4.61
N ALA A 499 7.10 15.50 4.82
CA ALA A 499 7.78 16.68 5.35
C ALA A 499 8.34 16.48 6.75
N VAL A 500 7.59 15.84 7.65
CA VAL A 500 8.04 15.51 9.01
C VAL A 500 9.26 14.58 8.97
N CYS A 501 9.22 13.53 8.15
CA CYS A 501 10.33 12.59 8.05
C CYS A 501 11.60 13.20 7.44
N ILE A 502 11.46 14.19 6.55
CA ILE A 502 12.60 14.89 5.95
C ILE A 502 13.14 15.98 6.88
N ILE A 503 12.27 16.79 7.47
CA ILE A 503 12.65 17.97 8.26
C ILE A 503 13.11 17.58 9.66
N LEU A 504 12.33 16.74 10.35
CA LEU A 504 12.58 16.36 11.74
C LEU A 504 13.47 15.12 11.84
N GLY A 505 13.45 14.22 10.85
CA GLY A 505 14.34 13.07 10.72
C GLY A 505 13.60 11.76 10.42
N PRO A 506 14.30 10.73 9.91
CA PRO A 506 13.66 9.48 9.51
C PRO A 506 13.06 8.68 10.66
N ASP A 507 13.53 8.91 11.89
CA ASP A 507 13.00 8.27 13.10
C ASP A 507 11.54 8.66 13.38
N TYR A 508 11.08 9.81 12.87
CA TYR A 508 9.67 10.17 12.92
C TYR A 508 8.75 9.22 12.15
N GLN A 509 9.27 8.42 11.22
CA GLN A 509 8.49 7.35 10.59
C GLN A 509 7.96 6.34 11.63
N VAL A 510 8.76 6.03 12.65
CA VAL A 510 8.37 5.17 13.79
C VAL A 510 7.33 5.88 14.65
N TYR A 511 7.63 7.12 15.09
CA TYR A 511 6.75 7.86 16.00
C TYR A 511 5.37 8.14 15.38
N MET A 512 5.33 8.36 14.06
CA MET A 512 4.11 8.55 13.29
C MET A 512 3.24 7.29 13.31
N CYS A 513 3.83 6.10 13.10
CA CYS A 513 3.10 4.84 13.23
C CYS A 513 2.56 4.61 14.66
N ILE A 514 3.34 4.95 15.70
CA ILE A 514 2.89 4.86 17.10
C ILE A 514 1.74 5.85 17.37
N ALA A 515 1.80 7.06 16.82
CA ALA A 515 0.73 8.05 16.93
C ALA A 515 -0.57 7.56 16.25
N ILE A 516 -0.49 6.95 15.07
CA ILE A 516 -1.64 6.32 14.40
C ILE A 516 -2.24 5.21 15.27
N PHE A 517 -1.41 4.31 15.80
CA PHE A 517 -1.95 3.24 16.66
C PHE A 517 -2.59 3.76 17.95
N LYS A 518 -2.05 4.85 18.52
CA LYS A 518 -2.66 5.52 19.67
C LYS A 518 -4.01 6.15 19.29
N HIS A 519 -4.10 6.76 18.10
CA HIS A 519 -5.33 7.32 17.57
C HIS A 519 -6.41 6.23 17.36
N LEU A 520 -6.04 5.13 16.72
CA LEU A 520 -6.92 4.00 16.40
C LEU A 520 -7.19 3.06 17.58
N GLN A 521 -6.73 3.38 18.79
CA GLN A 521 -6.75 2.42 19.91
C GLN A 521 -8.15 1.86 20.19
N GLN A 522 -9.19 2.69 20.17
CA GLN A 522 -10.56 2.24 20.45
C GLN A 522 -11.09 1.31 19.37
N GLU A 523 -10.91 1.68 18.10
CA GLU A 523 -11.34 0.87 16.96
C GLU A 523 -10.59 -0.46 16.92
N ILE A 524 -9.27 -0.45 17.19
CA ILE A 524 -8.47 -1.67 17.26
C ILE A 524 -9.03 -2.63 18.32
N LEU A 525 -9.36 -2.12 19.51
CA LEU A 525 -9.92 -2.96 20.57
C LEU A 525 -11.30 -3.52 20.20
N GLN A 526 -12.13 -2.73 19.52
CA GLN A 526 -13.43 -3.17 19.01
C GLN A 526 -13.28 -4.26 17.95
N HIS A 527 -12.44 -4.03 16.93
CA HIS A 527 -12.22 -4.98 15.83
C HIS A 527 -11.46 -6.24 16.25
N THR A 528 -10.77 -6.20 17.39
CA THR A 528 -10.22 -7.42 18.02
C THR A 528 -11.34 -8.32 18.55
N GLN A 529 -12.42 -7.75 19.08
CA GLN A 529 -13.54 -8.53 19.61
C GLN A 529 -14.36 -9.19 18.49
N THR A 530 -14.50 -8.51 17.36
CA THR A 530 -15.20 -9.01 16.15
C THR A 530 -14.35 -9.92 15.26
N GLN A 531 -13.07 -10.14 15.62
CA GLN A 531 -12.14 -11.04 14.90
C GLN A 531 -11.87 -10.65 13.44
N ASP A 532 -11.91 -9.35 13.14
CA ASP A 532 -11.70 -8.79 11.80
C ASP A 532 -10.60 -7.71 11.77
N LEU A 533 -9.88 -7.50 12.88
CA LEU A 533 -8.84 -6.46 13.04
C LEU A 533 -7.86 -6.35 11.85
N GLN A 534 -7.36 -7.48 11.36
CA GLN A 534 -6.39 -7.46 10.26
C GLN A 534 -6.99 -6.93 8.96
N VAL A 535 -8.25 -7.29 8.69
CA VAL A 535 -9.00 -6.86 7.51
C VAL A 535 -9.33 -5.38 7.65
N PHE A 536 -9.83 -4.96 8.81
CA PHE A 536 -10.11 -3.56 9.13
C PHE A 536 -8.89 -2.66 8.85
N LEU A 537 -7.73 -2.96 9.44
CA LEU A 537 -6.52 -2.13 9.29
C LEU A 537 -5.95 -2.09 7.85
N LYS A 538 -6.34 -3.04 6.99
CA LYS A 538 -5.94 -3.10 5.58
C LYS A 538 -6.98 -2.48 4.65
N GLU A 539 -8.26 -2.50 5.00
CA GLU A 539 -9.31 -2.08 4.08
C GLU A 539 -9.79 -0.65 4.31
N GLU A 540 -9.80 -0.22 5.57
CA GLU A 540 -10.34 1.05 6.02
C GLU A 540 -9.28 2.16 6.05
N ALA A 541 -9.73 3.37 5.71
CA ALA A 541 -8.90 4.56 5.80
C ALA A 541 -8.77 5.04 7.27
N ILE A 542 -7.72 5.81 7.56
CA ILE A 542 -7.45 6.32 8.91
C ILE A 542 -8.24 7.63 9.09
N ASN A 543 -9.47 7.49 9.57
CA ASN A 543 -10.40 8.61 9.71
C ASN A 543 -9.99 9.58 10.83
N GLY A 544 -9.94 10.88 10.54
CA GLY A 544 -9.75 11.91 11.57
C GLY A 544 -8.32 12.05 12.10
N PHE A 545 -7.35 11.31 11.56
CA PHE A 545 -5.95 11.45 11.95
C PHE A 545 -5.32 12.71 11.34
N GLN A 546 -4.71 13.55 12.17
CA GLN A 546 -3.99 14.75 11.75
C GLN A 546 -2.58 14.79 12.34
N VAL A 547 -1.56 14.89 11.49
CA VAL A 547 -0.15 14.89 11.91
C VAL A 547 0.15 16.02 12.89
N GLY A 548 -0.40 17.21 12.66
CA GLY A 548 -0.21 18.38 13.52
C GLY A 548 -0.71 18.18 14.96
N SER A 549 -1.87 17.53 15.13
CA SER A 549 -2.48 17.29 16.45
C SER A 549 -1.70 16.29 17.29
N TYR A 550 -0.95 15.38 16.66
CA TYR A 550 -0.11 14.40 17.34
C TYR A 550 1.37 14.80 17.43
N LEU A 551 1.75 15.98 16.92
CA LEU A 551 3.15 16.39 16.88
C LEU A 551 3.77 16.52 18.28
N GLU A 552 3.05 17.06 19.26
CA GLU A 552 3.54 17.15 20.64
C GLU A 552 3.84 15.78 21.26
N TYR A 553 2.98 14.81 20.96
CA TYR A 553 3.20 13.44 21.39
C TYR A 553 4.43 12.84 20.71
N MET A 554 4.61 13.05 19.41
CA MET A 554 5.82 12.60 18.69
C MET A 554 7.10 13.28 19.19
N GLU A 555 7.05 14.57 19.53
CA GLU A 555 8.17 15.31 20.15
C GLU A 555 8.55 14.70 21.50
N SER A 556 7.57 14.24 22.30
CA SER A 556 7.85 13.54 23.56
C SER A 556 8.53 12.18 23.35
N LEU A 557 8.14 11.43 22.31
CA LEU A 557 8.78 10.17 21.94
C LEU A 557 10.21 10.39 21.43
N GLU A 558 10.42 11.45 20.65
CA GLU A 558 11.73 11.85 20.16
C GLU A 558 12.71 12.05 21.33
N GLN A 559 12.32 12.80 22.37
CA GLN A 559 13.17 13.09 23.52
C GLN A 559 13.64 11.82 24.23
N ILE A 560 12.81 10.78 24.25
CA ILE A 560 13.08 9.52 24.97
C ILE A 560 13.86 8.55 24.08
N TYR A 561 13.44 8.36 22.83
CA TYR A 561 13.87 7.23 21.99
C TYR A 561 14.86 7.60 20.89
N ARG A 562 14.98 8.87 20.50
CA ARG A 562 15.86 9.31 19.39
C ARG A 562 17.32 8.84 19.54
N PRO A 563 17.96 8.89 20.73
CA PRO A 563 19.35 8.43 20.88
C PRO A 563 19.56 6.96 20.51
N MET A 564 18.51 6.13 20.63
CA MET A 564 18.52 4.73 20.26
C MET A 564 18.07 4.53 18.81
N VAL A 565 16.86 5.00 18.47
CA VAL A 565 16.21 4.73 17.17
C VAL A 565 17.00 5.32 16.01
N LEU A 566 17.32 6.61 16.06
CA LEU A 566 18.02 7.27 14.95
C LEU A 566 19.45 6.75 14.77
N LYS A 567 20.12 6.42 15.88
CA LYS A 567 21.47 5.84 15.87
C LYS A 567 21.46 4.49 15.16
N GLU A 568 20.53 3.61 15.51
CA GLU A 568 20.42 2.29 14.90
C GLU A 568 19.93 2.37 13.45
N MET A 569 19.03 3.31 13.12
CA MET A 569 18.64 3.57 11.74
C MET A 569 19.81 4.05 10.87
N ARG A 570 20.79 4.74 11.46
CA ARG A 570 22.02 5.14 10.77
C ARG A 570 22.95 3.94 10.58
N ASN A 571 23.17 3.17 11.63
CA ASN A 571 24.08 2.01 11.62
C ASN A 571 23.59 0.88 10.69
N SER A 572 22.29 0.75 10.50
CA SER A 572 21.70 -0.34 9.71
C SER A 572 21.87 -0.20 8.19
N VAL A 573 22.28 0.99 7.71
CA VAL A 573 22.38 1.31 6.28
C VAL A 573 23.74 1.89 5.89
N ILE A 574 24.55 2.34 6.86
CA ILE A 574 25.89 2.87 6.62
C ILE A 574 26.90 1.82 7.06
N GLN A 575 27.70 1.31 6.11
CA GLN A 575 28.89 0.50 6.38
C GLN A 575 30.10 1.38 6.66
#